data_AF-W0Z8Y7-F1
#
_entry.id   AF-W0Z8Y7-F1
#
_cell.length_a   1.000
_cell.length_b   1.000
_cell.length_c   1.000
_cell.angle_alpha   90.00
_cell.angle_beta   90.00
_cell.angle_gamma   90.00
#
_symmetry.space_group_name_H-M   'P 1'
#
loop_
_entity.id
_entity.type
_entity.pdbx_description
1 polymer ?
#
loop_
_entity_poly.entity_id
_entity_poly.type
_entity_poly.pdbx_seq_one_letter_code
_entity_poly.pdbx_strand_id
1 'polypeptide(L)'
;MARIVAEGDVAIELRRDDQDYTARLLADGSVSAAVTSQSAAVAGCTVTPLGVMSYRACATPVFARRWFAGGVNAQSLARAPVIEYDRRDDLQARWLRARGASVETPPRIFVPASHDFATAVRSGLGWGMLPPLQADGPIAAGEIVVLEGDPIDVPLYWQQWDLRSPLLDRVARIVVDEARRALSPAGGRPD
;
A
#
# COMPACT_ATOMS: atom_id res chain seq x y z
N MET A 1 -8.94 -14.53 5.84
CA MET A 1 -9.30 -15.73 5.05
C MET A 1 -9.64 -16.94 5.92
N ALA A 2 -8.72 -17.42 6.77
CA ALA A 2 -8.98 -18.59 7.63
C ALA A 2 -10.27 -18.48 8.46
N ARG A 3 -10.55 -17.29 9.03
CA ARG A 3 -11.82 -17.01 9.74
C ARG A 3 -13.07 -17.16 8.87
N ILE A 4 -12.99 -16.78 7.58
CA ILE A 4 -14.13 -16.87 6.66
C ILE A 4 -14.47 -18.34 6.37
N VAL A 5 -13.44 -19.15 6.07
CA VAL A 5 -13.59 -20.59 5.79
C VAL A 5 -13.98 -21.38 7.04
N ALA A 6 -13.48 -20.99 8.21
CA ALA A 6 -13.85 -21.63 9.48
C ALA A 6 -15.33 -21.42 9.86
N GLU A 7 -16.00 -20.43 9.28
CA GLU A 7 -17.38 -20.06 9.60
C GLU A 7 -18.42 -20.62 8.60
N GLY A 8 -18.01 -21.37 7.57
CA GLY A 8 -18.91 -22.06 6.65
C GLY A 8 -18.27 -22.51 5.33
N ASP A 9 -19.03 -23.30 4.55
CA ASP A 9 -18.61 -23.78 3.24
C ASP A 9 -18.62 -22.64 2.22
N VAL A 10 -17.43 -22.20 1.81
CA VAL A 10 -17.27 -21.11 0.85
C VAL A 10 -16.06 -21.36 -0.06
N ALA A 11 -16.28 -21.21 -1.36
CA ALA A 11 -15.18 -21.12 -2.33
C ALA A 11 -14.77 -19.65 -2.44
N ILE A 12 -13.46 -19.37 -2.31
CA ILE A 12 -12.93 -18.02 -2.41
C ILE A 12 -11.81 -17.99 -3.44
N GLU A 13 -11.98 -17.12 -4.43
CA GLU A 13 -10.93 -16.75 -5.38
C GLU A 13 -10.40 -15.36 -4.99
N LEU A 14 -9.09 -15.25 -4.76
CA LEU A 14 -8.43 -13.97 -4.52
C LEU A 14 -7.74 -13.50 -5.79
N ARG A 15 -8.16 -12.34 -6.29
CA ARG A 15 -7.49 -11.66 -7.40
C ARG A 15 -6.72 -10.47 -6.86
N ARG A 16 -5.44 -10.43 -7.18
CA ARG A 16 -4.58 -9.28 -6.92
C ARG A 16 -4.52 -8.47 -8.20
N ASP A 17 -4.97 -7.23 -8.14
CA ASP A 17 -4.96 -6.33 -9.30
C ASP A 17 -4.66 -4.89 -8.88
N ASP A 18 -4.43 -4.03 -9.86
CA ASP A 18 -4.26 -2.60 -9.63
C ASP A 18 -5.60 -1.90 -9.32
N GLN A 19 -5.52 -0.72 -8.71
CA GLN A 19 -6.68 -0.02 -8.15
C GLN A 19 -7.71 0.40 -9.23
N ASP A 20 -7.26 0.69 -10.45
CA ASP A 20 -8.13 1.06 -11.57
C ASP A 20 -8.82 -0.15 -12.19
N TYR A 21 -8.15 -1.31 -12.17
CA TYR A 21 -8.74 -2.57 -12.60
C TYR A 21 -9.76 -3.10 -11.59
N THR A 22 -9.53 -2.86 -10.30
CA THR A 22 -10.44 -3.30 -9.22
C THR A 22 -11.85 -2.75 -9.38
N ALA A 23 -12.01 -1.48 -9.76
CA ALA A 23 -13.32 -0.90 -10.04
C ALA A 23 -13.99 -1.52 -11.28
N ARG A 24 -13.20 -1.86 -12.30
CA ARG A 24 -13.72 -2.54 -13.51
C ARG A 24 -14.17 -3.96 -13.20
N LEU A 25 -13.41 -4.72 -12.42
CA LEU A 25 -13.77 -6.07 -11.99
C LEU A 25 -15.05 -6.09 -11.16
N LEU A 26 -15.29 -5.05 -10.37
CA LEU A 26 -16.57 -4.87 -9.69
C LEU A 26 -17.68 -4.50 -10.69
N ALA A 27 -17.42 -3.58 -11.61
CA ALA A 27 -18.42 -3.11 -12.56
C ALA A 27 -18.86 -4.20 -13.57
N ASP A 28 -17.96 -5.09 -13.98
CA ASP A 28 -18.24 -6.18 -14.92
C ASP A 28 -18.68 -7.49 -14.22
N GLY A 29 -18.67 -7.53 -12.89
CA GLY A 29 -19.09 -8.67 -12.08
C GLY A 29 -18.07 -9.81 -11.97
N SER A 30 -16.83 -9.59 -12.40
CA SER A 30 -15.73 -10.55 -12.24
C SER A 30 -15.35 -10.79 -10.79
N VAL A 31 -15.62 -9.84 -9.87
CA VAL A 31 -15.49 -10.01 -8.42
C VAL A 31 -16.73 -9.49 -7.71
N SER A 32 -17.10 -10.13 -6.58
CA SER A 32 -18.27 -9.70 -5.78
C SER A 32 -17.97 -8.57 -4.80
N ALA A 33 -16.68 -8.39 -4.47
CA ALA A 33 -16.20 -7.36 -3.55
C ALA A 33 -14.70 -7.10 -3.74
N ALA A 34 -14.22 -5.95 -3.27
CA ALA A 34 -12.81 -5.59 -3.33
C ALA A 34 -12.37 -4.65 -2.20
N VAL A 35 -11.07 -4.72 -1.89
CA VAL A 35 -10.37 -3.70 -1.08
C VAL A 35 -9.68 -2.74 -2.04
N THR A 36 -9.94 -1.45 -1.93
CA THR A 36 -9.43 -0.41 -2.84
C THR A 36 -9.09 0.88 -2.09
N SER A 37 -8.26 1.74 -2.68
CA SER A 37 -8.03 3.10 -2.20
C SER A 37 -9.08 4.10 -2.73
N GLN A 38 -9.91 3.68 -3.69
CA GLN A 38 -10.90 4.54 -4.32
C GLN A 38 -12.12 4.69 -3.39
N SER A 39 -12.41 5.94 -3.02
CA SER A 39 -13.54 6.29 -2.15
C SER A 39 -14.88 6.35 -2.90
N ALA A 40 -14.85 6.58 -4.21
CA ALA A 40 -16.03 6.63 -5.04
C ALA A 40 -16.61 5.23 -5.24
N ALA A 41 -17.91 5.08 -4.97
CA ALA A 41 -18.62 3.82 -5.16
C ALA A 41 -18.71 3.47 -6.65
N VAL A 42 -18.38 2.22 -7.00
CA VAL A 42 -18.81 1.64 -8.28
C VAL A 42 -20.34 1.58 -8.30
N ALA A 43 -20.97 1.85 -9.45
CA ALA A 43 -22.42 1.81 -9.58
C ALA A 43 -22.98 0.44 -9.15
N GLY A 44 -24.00 0.44 -8.29
CA GLY A 44 -24.57 -0.79 -7.73
C GLY A 44 -23.75 -1.41 -6.59
N CYS A 45 -22.70 -0.73 -6.10
CA CYS A 45 -21.91 -1.17 -4.94
C CYS A 45 -22.14 -0.28 -3.72
N THR A 46 -21.98 -0.88 -2.54
CA THR A 46 -21.81 -0.16 -1.27
C THR A 46 -20.34 0.04 -0.95
N VAL A 47 -20.01 1.06 -0.15
CA VAL A 47 -18.64 1.41 0.25
C VAL A 47 -18.54 1.50 1.76
N THR A 48 -17.57 0.82 2.35
CA THR A 48 -17.27 0.84 3.79
C THR A 48 -15.80 1.23 4.01
N PRO A 49 -15.50 2.31 4.77
CA PRO A 49 -14.14 2.65 5.13
C PRO A 49 -13.48 1.55 5.99
N LEU A 50 -12.23 1.23 5.68
CA LEU A 50 -11.45 0.21 6.39
C LEU A 50 -10.39 0.79 7.33
N GLY A 51 -9.92 2.01 7.04
CA GLY A 51 -8.85 2.67 7.78
C GLY A 51 -7.81 3.25 6.84
N VAL A 52 -6.62 3.53 7.38
CA VAL A 52 -5.51 4.15 6.65
C VAL A 52 -4.28 3.27 6.77
N MET A 53 -3.62 3.04 5.62
CA MET A 53 -2.31 2.41 5.54
C MET A 53 -1.25 3.50 5.34
N SER A 54 -0.32 3.61 6.30
CA SER A 54 0.72 4.65 6.31
C SER A 54 2.04 4.10 5.78
N TYR A 55 2.46 4.56 4.61
CA TYR A 55 3.68 4.12 3.95
C TYR A 55 4.86 5.02 4.31
N ARG A 56 6.00 4.42 4.67
CA ARG A 56 7.24 5.14 4.98
C ARG A 56 8.29 4.91 3.91
N ALA A 57 9.04 5.96 3.56
CA ALA A 57 10.20 5.83 2.68
C ALA A 57 11.32 5.12 3.43
N CYS A 58 11.75 3.98 2.93
CA CYS A 58 12.74 3.12 3.58
C CYS A 58 13.90 2.78 2.66
N ALA A 59 15.09 2.60 3.23
CA ALA A 59 16.28 2.11 2.54
C ALA A 59 17.19 1.36 3.52
N THR A 60 18.16 0.58 3.04
CA THR A 60 19.20 0.04 3.94
C THR A 60 20.08 1.16 4.50
N PRO A 61 20.70 0.98 5.69
CA PRO A 61 21.66 1.95 6.22
C PRO A 61 22.82 2.24 5.26
N VAL A 62 23.29 1.23 4.53
CA VAL A 62 24.37 1.36 3.54
C VAL A 62 23.93 2.23 2.38
N PHE A 63 22.72 1.99 1.85
CA PHE A 63 22.15 2.79 0.78
C PHE A 63 21.96 4.25 1.23
N ALA A 64 21.40 4.45 2.42
CA ALA A 64 21.18 5.78 2.97
C ALA A 64 22.48 6.58 3.14
N ARG A 65 23.54 5.96 3.67
CA ARG A 65 24.87 6.59 3.77
C ARG A 65 25.47 6.93 2.40
N ARG A 66 25.25 6.11 1.38
CA ARG A 66 25.80 6.34 0.04
C ARG A 66 25.11 7.49 -0.67
N TRP A 67 23.78 7.53 -0.63
CA TRP A 67 22.98 8.44 -1.46
C TRP A 67 22.49 9.68 -0.72
N PHE A 68 22.33 9.61 0.60
CA PHE A 68 21.77 10.67 1.44
C PHE A 68 22.75 11.15 2.52
N ALA A 69 24.07 11.03 2.30
CA ALA A 69 25.09 11.55 3.22
C ALA A 69 24.94 13.05 3.51
N GLY A 70 24.53 13.83 2.50
CA GLY A 70 24.24 15.27 2.60
C GLY A 70 22.78 15.57 2.98
N GLY A 71 22.08 14.60 3.55
CA GLY A 71 20.64 14.68 3.85
C GLY A 71 19.77 14.22 2.68
N VAL A 72 18.49 14.03 2.98
CA VAL A 72 17.46 13.66 2.01
C VAL A 72 16.93 14.97 1.39
N ASN A 73 17.44 15.36 0.24
CA ASN A 73 17.05 16.61 -0.45
C ASN A 73 16.82 16.39 -1.95
N ALA A 74 16.26 17.38 -2.66
CA ALA A 74 15.93 17.27 -4.08
C ALA A 74 17.10 16.79 -4.96
N GLN A 75 18.33 17.23 -4.67
CA GLN A 75 19.53 16.83 -5.41
C GLN A 75 19.89 15.36 -5.17
N SER A 76 19.86 14.91 -3.91
CA SER A 76 20.13 13.51 -3.57
C SER A 76 19.04 12.57 -4.13
N LEU A 77 17.78 12.99 -4.04
CA LEU A 77 16.62 12.25 -4.53
C LEU A 77 16.60 12.14 -6.06
N ALA A 78 17.08 13.15 -6.78
CA ALA A 78 17.21 13.09 -8.23
C ALA A 78 18.23 12.04 -8.72
N ARG A 79 19.10 11.51 -7.84
CA ARG A 79 20.18 10.59 -8.19
C ARG A 79 20.01 9.20 -7.58
N ALA A 80 19.37 9.10 -6.43
CA ALA A 80 19.20 7.85 -5.70
C ALA A 80 18.22 6.91 -6.45
N PRO A 81 18.60 5.63 -6.71
CA PRO A 81 17.69 4.66 -7.29
C PRO A 81 16.42 4.47 -6.46
N VAL A 82 15.26 4.57 -7.10
CA VAL A 82 13.94 4.38 -6.50
C VAL A 82 13.34 3.06 -7.00
N ILE A 83 12.77 2.29 -6.08
CA ILE A 83 12.02 1.07 -6.40
C ILE A 83 10.54 1.43 -6.44
N GLU A 84 9.88 1.05 -7.53
CA GLU A 84 8.44 1.26 -7.77
C GLU A 84 7.79 -0.07 -8.11
N TYR A 85 6.51 -0.22 -7.76
CA TYR A 85 5.79 -1.45 -8.07
C TYR A 85 5.52 -1.56 -9.57
N ASP A 86 4.95 -0.50 -10.15
CA ASP A 86 4.71 -0.34 -11.58
C ASP A 86 4.73 1.15 -11.97
N ARG A 87 4.29 1.47 -13.19
CA ARG A 87 4.28 2.86 -13.71
C ARG A 87 3.06 3.69 -13.28
N ARG A 88 2.06 3.06 -12.67
CA ARG A 88 0.83 3.68 -12.18
C ARG A 88 0.91 3.97 -10.68
N ASP A 89 1.81 3.30 -9.96
CA ASP A 89 2.12 3.57 -8.57
C ASP A 89 2.61 5.02 -8.41
N ASP A 90 1.82 5.83 -7.69
CA ASP A 90 2.10 7.24 -7.45
C ASP A 90 2.65 7.48 -6.04
N LEU A 91 2.90 6.44 -5.23
CA LEU A 91 3.38 6.63 -3.84
C LEU A 91 4.72 7.34 -3.77
N GLN A 92 5.71 6.86 -4.53
CA GLN A 92 7.06 7.41 -4.59
C GLN A 92 7.02 8.79 -5.23
N ALA A 93 6.23 8.96 -6.29
CA ALA A 93 6.05 10.24 -6.97
C ALA A 93 5.40 11.29 -6.05
N ARG A 94 4.36 10.95 -5.29
CA ARG A 94 3.75 11.83 -4.26
C ARG A 94 4.78 12.24 -3.21
N TRP A 95 5.54 11.28 -2.70
CA TRP A 95 6.56 11.54 -1.69
C TRP A 95 7.70 12.43 -2.22
N LEU A 96 8.13 12.23 -3.47
CA LEU A 96 9.11 13.11 -4.15
C LEU A 96 8.57 14.52 -4.35
N ARG A 97 7.34 14.67 -4.84
CA ARG A 97 6.69 15.98 -5.06
C ARG A 97 6.54 16.76 -3.76
N ALA A 98 6.16 16.11 -2.66
CA ALA A 98 6.05 16.73 -1.34
C ALA A 98 7.37 17.35 -0.85
N ARG A 99 8.50 16.92 -1.43
CA ARG A 99 9.86 17.40 -1.11
C ARG A 99 10.45 18.32 -2.17
N GLY A 100 9.65 18.74 -3.15
CA GLY A 100 10.12 19.54 -4.29
C GLY A 100 11.15 18.80 -5.16
N ALA A 101 11.21 17.47 -5.09
CA ALA A 101 12.11 16.67 -5.91
C ALA A 101 11.44 16.33 -7.25
N SER A 102 12.26 16.13 -8.29
CA SER A 102 11.78 15.66 -9.59
C SER A 102 11.40 14.18 -9.52
N VAL A 103 10.28 13.84 -10.16
CA VAL A 103 9.81 12.46 -10.31
C VAL A 103 10.44 11.73 -11.50
N GLU A 104 10.99 12.47 -12.46
CA GLU A 104 11.49 11.92 -13.74
C GLU A 104 13.00 11.65 -13.74
N THR A 105 13.76 12.31 -12.87
CA THR A 105 15.22 12.21 -12.87
C THR A 105 15.82 10.99 -12.16
N PRO A 106 15.25 10.43 -11.07
CA PRO A 106 15.89 9.30 -10.39
C PRO A 106 15.93 8.06 -11.29
N PRO A 107 16.97 7.20 -11.17
CA PRO A 107 16.94 5.87 -11.76
C PRO A 107 15.78 5.04 -11.17
N ARG A 108 14.91 4.50 -12.03
CA ARG A 108 13.70 3.76 -11.62
C ARG A 108 13.90 2.26 -11.78
N ILE A 109 13.52 1.49 -10.76
CA ILE A 109 13.58 0.03 -10.73
C ILE A 109 12.18 -0.50 -10.46
N PHE A 110 11.64 -1.31 -11.37
CA PHE A 110 10.27 -1.81 -11.27
C PHE A 110 10.24 -3.24 -10.73
N VAL A 111 9.50 -3.46 -9.64
CA VAL A 111 9.34 -4.77 -8.99
C VAL A 111 7.86 -5.02 -8.70
N PRO A 112 7.10 -5.62 -9.65
CA PRO A 112 5.64 -5.75 -9.59
C PRO A 112 5.18 -6.93 -8.70
N ALA A 113 5.81 -7.09 -7.53
CA ALA A 113 5.42 -8.08 -6.52
C ALA A 113 5.74 -7.54 -5.11
N SER A 114 4.74 -7.40 -4.24
CA SER A 114 4.93 -6.75 -2.93
C SER A 114 6.01 -7.38 -2.05
N HIS A 115 6.14 -8.71 -2.08
CA HIS A 115 7.16 -9.40 -1.28
C HIS A 115 8.57 -9.14 -1.83
N ASP A 116 8.72 -9.23 -3.15
CA ASP A 116 9.99 -9.00 -3.83
C ASP A 116 10.39 -7.52 -3.77
N PHE A 117 9.41 -6.60 -3.77
CA PHE A 117 9.62 -5.18 -3.57
C PHE A 117 10.28 -4.89 -2.21
N ALA A 118 9.70 -5.42 -1.12
CA ALA A 118 10.29 -5.27 0.21
C ALA A 118 11.67 -5.93 0.30
N THR A 119 11.85 -7.07 -0.36
CA THR A 119 13.14 -7.76 -0.44
C THR A 119 14.18 -6.93 -1.20
N ALA A 120 13.81 -6.28 -2.30
CA ALA A 120 14.68 -5.40 -3.07
C ALA A 120 15.12 -4.16 -2.28
N VAL A 121 14.23 -3.58 -1.47
CA VAL A 121 14.59 -2.51 -0.54
C VAL A 121 15.59 -3.04 0.49
N ARG A 122 15.33 -4.20 1.10
CA ARG A 122 16.20 -4.84 2.10
C ARG A 122 17.56 -5.28 1.55
N SER A 123 17.65 -5.58 0.26
CA SER A 123 18.92 -5.88 -0.41
C SER A 123 19.71 -4.63 -0.81
N GLY A 124 19.15 -3.43 -0.60
CA GLY A 124 19.80 -2.16 -0.94
C GLY A 124 19.79 -1.83 -2.43
N LEU A 125 18.87 -2.41 -3.21
CA LEU A 125 18.75 -2.13 -4.65
C LEU A 125 18.31 -0.68 -4.91
N GLY A 126 17.54 -0.11 -3.98
CA GLY A 126 17.00 1.25 -4.01
C GLY A 126 16.28 1.58 -2.71
N TRP A 127 15.76 2.81 -2.61
CA TRP A 127 14.78 3.15 -1.59
C TRP A 127 13.36 2.91 -2.12
N GLY A 128 12.38 2.71 -1.23
CA GLY A 128 10.99 2.49 -1.61
C GLY A 128 10.01 2.76 -0.48
N MET A 129 8.74 2.92 -0.83
CA MET A 129 7.65 3.15 0.12
C MET A 129 7.14 1.81 0.68
N LEU A 130 7.29 1.57 1.98
CA LEU A 130 6.88 0.32 2.63
C LEU A 130 5.76 0.56 3.65
N PRO A 131 4.71 -0.27 3.67
CA PRO A 131 3.69 -0.26 4.71
C PRO A 131 4.24 -0.88 6.01
N PRO A 132 3.58 -0.66 7.17
CA PRO A 132 4.10 -1.09 8.47
C PRO A 132 4.38 -2.60 8.54
N LEU A 133 3.49 -3.42 7.98
CA LEU A 133 3.62 -4.87 7.92
C LEU A 133 4.93 -5.36 7.27
N GLN A 134 5.51 -4.57 6.37
CA GLN A 134 6.77 -4.89 5.69
C GLN A 134 7.97 -4.15 6.28
N ALA A 135 7.75 -3.06 7.02
CA ALA A 135 8.79 -2.17 7.49
C ALA A 135 9.14 -2.35 8.97
N ASP A 136 8.16 -2.59 9.85
CA ASP A 136 8.37 -2.51 11.31
C ASP A 136 9.40 -3.51 11.83
N GLY A 137 9.30 -4.78 11.43
CA GLY A 137 10.26 -5.82 11.81
C GLY A 137 11.69 -5.49 11.32
N PRO A 138 11.90 -5.26 10.02
CA PRO A 138 13.21 -4.88 9.48
C PRO A 138 13.79 -3.57 10.06
N ILE A 139 12.94 -2.58 10.40
CA ILE A 139 13.37 -1.36 11.09
C ILE A 139 13.86 -1.70 12.51
N ALA A 140 13.09 -2.47 13.27
CA ALA A 140 13.46 -2.88 14.62
C ALA A 140 14.76 -3.71 14.66
N ALA A 141 15.00 -4.49 13.61
CA ALA A 141 16.24 -5.25 13.42
C ALA A 141 17.42 -4.42 12.89
N GLY A 142 17.21 -3.16 12.51
CA GLY A 142 18.24 -2.28 11.94
C GLY A 142 18.66 -2.63 10.51
N GLU A 143 17.91 -3.50 9.82
CA GLU A 143 18.18 -3.92 8.44
C GLU A 143 17.87 -2.79 7.44
N ILE A 144 16.85 -1.99 7.75
CA ILE A 144 16.46 -0.80 7.00
C ILE A 144 16.23 0.37 7.95
N VAL A 145 16.31 1.59 7.41
CA VAL A 145 16.03 2.84 8.10
C VAL A 145 14.94 3.59 7.36
N VAL A 146 14.17 4.38 8.13
CA VAL A 146 13.23 5.34 7.57
C VAL A 146 14.01 6.57 7.12
N LEU A 147 13.81 6.98 5.87
CA LEU A 147 14.36 8.23 5.34
C LEU A 147 13.59 9.40 5.93
N GLU A 148 14.28 10.51 6.18
CA GLU A 148 13.67 11.74 6.70
C GLU A 148 12.56 12.22 5.77
N GLY A 149 11.33 12.33 6.28
CA GLY A 149 10.16 12.79 5.55
C GLY A 149 8.86 12.24 6.12
N ASP A 150 7.76 12.90 5.79
CA ASP A 150 6.43 12.46 6.22
C ASP A 150 6.02 11.16 5.51
N PRO A 151 5.25 10.30 6.18
CA PRO A 151 4.67 9.13 5.54
C PRO A 151 3.61 9.52 4.50
N ILE A 152 3.30 8.60 3.60
CA ILE A 152 2.16 8.72 2.69
C ILE A 152 1.02 7.84 3.20
N ASP A 153 -0.05 8.50 3.62
CA ASP A 153 -1.27 7.84 4.05
C ASP A 153 -2.16 7.49 2.85
N VAL A 154 -2.62 6.25 2.84
CA VAL A 154 -3.55 5.69 1.85
C VAL A 154 -4.80 5.19 2.56
N PRO A 155 -5.92 5.92 2.49
CA PRO A 155 -7.21 5.42 2.92
C PRO A 155 -7.59 4.17 2.13
N LEU A 156 -8.13 3.17 2.81
CA LEU A 156 -8.65 1.95 2.21
C LEU A 156 -10.15 1.80 2.46
N TYR A 157 -10.82 1.20 1.49
CA TYR A 157 -12.25 0.99 1.44
C TYR A 157 -12.53 -0.45 1.02
N TRP A 158 -13.57 -1.03 1.62
CA TRP A 158 -14.23 -2.22 1.14
C TRP A 158 -15.39 -1.80 0.25
N GLN A 159 -15.40 -2.25 -0.98
CA GLN A 159 -16.53 -2.10 -1.90
C GLN A 159 -17.11 -3.47 -2.21
N GLN A 160 -18.44 -3.59 -2.23
CA GLN A 160 -19.13 -4.83 -2.59
C GLN A 160 -20.43 -4.52 -3.32
N TRP A 161 -20.90 -5.45 -4.14
CA TRP A 161 -22.23 -5.33 -4.74
C TRP A 161 -23.32 -5.20 -3.68
N ASP A 162 -24.29 -4.32 -3.93
CA ASP A 162 -25.49 -4.16 -3.10
C ASP A 162 -26.47 -5.30 -3.35
N LEU A 163 -26.12 -6.47 -2.81
CA LEU A 163 -26.91 -7.69 -2.87
C LEU A 163 -27.32 -8.11 -1.47
N ARG A 164 -28.54 -8.63 -1.33
CA ARG A 164 -28.96 -9.32 -0.11
C ARG A 164 -28.30 -10.70 -0.04
N SER A 165 -27.06 -10.75 0.47
CA SER A 165 -26.27 -11.98 0.57
C SER A 165 -25.66 -12.10 1.97
N PRO A 166 -26.20 -13.00 2.83
CA PRO A 166 -25.66 -13.23 4.17
C PRO A 166 -24.18 -13.65 4.19
N LEU A 167 -23.70 -14.27 3.10
CA LEU A 167 -22.31 -14.64 2.93
C LEU A 167 -21.43 -13.41 2.71
N LEU A 168 -21.80 -12.51 1.78
CA LEU A 168 -21.07 -11.26 1.55
C LEU A 168 -21.06 -10.39 2.81
N ASP A 169 -22.19 -10.29 3.50
CA ASP A 169 -22.29 -9.52 4.76
C ASP A 169 -21.36 -10.09 5.84
N ARG A 170 -21.19 -11.41 5.90
CA ARG A 170 -20.22 -12.05 6.80
C ARG A 170 -18.78 -11.74 6.41
N VAL A 171 -18.45 -11.87 5.12
CA VAL A 171 -17.12 -11.54 4.60
C VAL A 171 -16.77 -10.08 4.91
N ALA A 172 -17.69 -9.15 4.65
CA ALA A 172 -17.53 -7.73 4.93
C ALA A 172 -17.21 -7.48 6.41
N ARG A 173 -17.99 -8.06 7.32
CA ARG A 173 -17.75 -7.94 8.78
C ARG A 173 -16.35 -8.42 9.16
N ILE A 174 -15.93 -9.59 8.67
CA ILE A 174 -14.61 -10.14 8.97
C ILE A 174 -13.50 -9.23 8.41
N VAL A 175 -13.64 -8.73 7.18
CA VAL A 175 -12.67 -7.83 6.56
C VAL A 175 -12.55 -6.52 7.34
N VAL A 176 -13.67 -5.91 7.72
CA VAL A 176 -13.70 -4.68 8.54
C VAL A 176 -13.04 -4.91 9.89
N ASP A 177 -13.31 -6.04 10.55
CA ASP A 177 -12.71 -6.36 11.85
C ASP A 177 -11.18 -6.57 11.76
N GLU A 178 -10.70 -7.24 10.71
CA GLU A 178 -9.25 -7.39 10.49
C GLU A 178 -8.60 -6.06 10.10
N ALA A 179 -9.28 -5.24 9.30
CA ALA A 179 -8.78 -3.92 8.93
C ALA A 179 -8.61 -3.01 10.15
N ARG A 180 -9.53 -3.03 11.11
CA ARG A 180 -9.40 -2.27 12.38
C ARG A 180 -8.20 -2.68 13.22
N ARG A 181 -7.72 -3.93 13.07
CA ARG A 181 -6.53 -4.43 13.79
C ARG A 181 -5.24 -4.08 13.06
N ALA A 182 -5.28 -4.03 11.74
CA ALA A 182 -4.11 -3.89 10.88
C ALA A 182 -3.87 -2.45 10.38
N LEU A 183 -4.89 -1.60 10.37
CA LEU A 183 -4.85 -0.24 9.82
C LEU A 183 -5.07 0.80 10.91
N SER A 184 -4.53 2.00 10.68
CA SER A 184 -4.81 3.14 11.53
C SER A 184 -6.26 3.63 11.33
N PRO A 185 -6.91 4.18 12.37
CA PRO A 185 -8.22 4.80 12.21
C PRO A 185 -8.17 5.94 11.18
N ALA A 186 -9.19 6.03 10.33
CA ALA A 186 -9.36 7.18 9.44
C ALA A 186 -9.72 8.41 10.28
N GLY A 187 -8.72 9.26 10.58
CA GLY A 187 -8.92 10.53 11.29
C GLY A 187 -8.13 10.75 12.59
N GLY A 188 -7.05 10.01 12.85
CA GLY A 188 -6.20 10.26 14.02
C GLY A 188 -4.83 10.81 13.64
N ARG A 189 -4.68 12.13 13.54
CA ARG A 189 -3.39 12.75 13.87
C ARG A 189 -3.34 12.77 15.40
N PRO A 190 -2.43 12.07 16.08
CA PRO A 190 -2.16 12.43 17.46
C PRO A 190 -1.55 13.83 17.42
N ASP A 191 -2.17 14.77 18.13
CA ASP A 191 -1.52 16.03 18.50
C ASP A 191 -0.31 15.76 19.40
#